data_AF-A0A5J4FTP9-F1
#
_entry.id   AF-A0A5J4FTP9-F1
#
_cell.length_a   1.000
_cell.length_b   1.000
_cell.length_c   1.000
_cell.angle_alpha   90.00
_cell.angle_beta   90.00
_cell.angle_gamma   90.00
#
_symmetry.space_group_name_H-M   'P 1'
#
loop_
_entity.id
_entity.type
_entity.pdbx_description
1 polymer ?
#
loop_
_entity_poly.entity_id
_entity_poly.type
_entity_poly.pdbx_seq_one_letter_code
_entity_poly.pdbx_strand_id
1 'polypeptide(L)'
;MRTKEHLKYKQARERIETLKGFYKHLTAYLVINFLLISYRFYRFSSRSTDAINEDFYNWIDWNVFGTAIFWGIGLAIHALYVYQFKFGFIKKWEQQKMEQFMNEEDTKTTIKF
;
A
#
# COMPACT_ATOMS: atom_id res chain seq x y z
N MET A 1 -9.32 33.71 0.87
CA MET A 1 -7.92 33.26 1.05
C MET A 1 -7.78 32.15 2.10
N ARG A 2 -8.43 32.21 3.27
CA ARG A 2 -8.37 31.16 4.33
C ARG A 2 -8.79 29.74 3.89
N THR A 3 -9.69 29.61 2.92
CA THR A 3 -10.20 28.30 2.44
C THR A 3 -9.16 27.49 1.67
N LYS A 4 -8.26 28.15 0.93
CA LYS A 4 -7.22 27.46 0.13
C LYS A 4 -6.11 26.88 1.02
N GLU A 5 -5.72 27.61 2.07
CA GLU A 5 -4.73 27.17 3.07
C GLU A 5 -5.23 25.95 3.86
N HIS A 6 -6.50 25.96 4.29
CA HIS A 6 -7.13 24.83 4.97
C HIS A 6 -7.20 23.57 4.10
N LEU A 7 -7.50 23.73 2.80
CA LEU A 7 -7.59 22.61 1.88
C LEU A 7 -6.21 21.97 1.62
N LYS A 8 -5.18 22.79 1.44
CA LYS A 8 -3.78 22.31 1.29
C LYS A 8 -3.30 21.59 2.55
N TYR A 9 -3.60 22.13 3.73
CA TYR A 9 -3.23 21.49 4.99
C TYR A 9 -3.92 20.15 5.19
N LYS A 10 -5.22 20.05 4.87
CA LYS A 10 -5.98 18.79 4.94
C LYS A 10 -5.40 17.73 4.00
N GLN A 11 -5.10 18.10 2.76
CA GLN A 11 -4.48 17.21 1.77
C GLN A 11 -3.09 16.73 2.20
N ALA A 12 -2.27 17.62 2.76
CA ALA A 12 -0.95 17.26 3.28
C ALA A 12 -1.06 16.28 4.45
N ARG A 13 -2.03 16.49 5.36
CA ARG A 13 -2.25 15.63 6.52
C ARG A 13 -2.75 14.23 6.13
N GLU A 14 -3.71 14.14 5.21
CA GLU A 14 -4.21 12.85 4.71
C GLU A 14 -3.10 12.03 4.03
N ARG A 15 -2.20 12.70 3.30
CA ARG A 15 -1.01 12.06 2.71
C ARG A 15 -0.05 11.50 3.77
N ILE A 16 0.16 12.21 4.87
CA ILE A 16 1.05 11.76 5.95
C ILE A 16 0.44 10.57 6.71
N GLU A 17 -0.87 10.58 6.96
CA GLU A 17 -1.56 9.48 7.65
C GLU A 17 -1.54 8.19 6.81
N THR A 18 -1.79 8.29 5.50
CA THR A 18 -1.67 7.14 4.57
C THR A 18 -0.24 6.63 4.45
N LEU A 19 0.76 7.52 4.48
CA LEU A 19 2.18 7.15 4.45
C LEU A 19 2.61 6.44 5.75
N LYS A 20 2.14 6.91 6.92
CA LYS A 20 2.40 6.24 8.21
C LYS A 20 1.85 4.81 8.26
N GLY A 21 0.65 4.59 7.71
CA GLY A 21 0.06 3.25 7.61
C GLY A 21 0.92 2.32 6.75
N PHE A 22 1.34 2.80 5.58
CA PHE A 22 2.24 2.09 4.66
C PHE A 22 3.55 1.66 5.31
N TYR A 23 4.24 2.59 5.99
CA TYR A 23 5.53 2.30 6.64
C TYR A 23 5.39 1.24 7.72
N LYS A 24 4.29 1.23 8.50
CA LYS A 24 4.05 0.17 9.49
C LYS A 24 4.04 -1.21 8.83
N HIS A 25 3.36 -1.33 7.69
CA HIS A 25 3.22 -2.59 6.96
C HIS A 25 4.55 -3.01 6.29
N LEU A 26 5.27 -2.06 5.70
CA LEU A 26 6.60 -2.27 5.11
C LEU A 26 7.63 -2.68 6.18
N THR A 27 7.65 -2.01 7.33
CA THR A 27 8.56 -2.34 8.43
C THR A 27 8.30 -3.75 8.97
N ALA A 28 7.03 -4.13 9.16
CA ALA A 28 6.70 -5.50 9.57
C ALA A 28 7.19 -6.54 8.55
N TYR A 29 6.99 -6.28 7.25
CA TYR A 29 7.49 -7.15 6.17
C TYR A 29 9.02 -7.28 6.21
N LEU A 30 9.74 -6.16 6.33
CA LEU A 30 11.21 -6.17 6.40
C LEU A 30 11.71 -6.92 7.64
N VAL A 31 11.10 -6.72 8.80
CA VAL A 31 11.49 -7.40 10.05
C VAL A 31 11.29 -8.91 9.93
N ILE A 32 10.14 -9.36 9.43
CA ILE A 32 9.84 -10.80 9.28
C ILE A 32 10.81 -11.45 8.28
N ASN A 33 11.01 -10.84 7.11
CA ASN A 33 11.96 -11.36 6.11
C ASN A 33 13.39 -11.37 6.64
N PHE A 34 13.80 -10.32 7.37
CA PHE A 34 15.13 -10.23 7.98
C PHE A 34 15.35 -11.30 9.05
N LEU A 35 14.34 -11.59 9.89
CA LEU A 35 14.40 -12.66 10.88
C LEU A 35 14.50 -14.03 10.21
N LEU A 36 13.70 -14.31 9.17
CA LEU A 36 13.75 -15.55 8.38
C LEU A 36 15.13 -15.78 7.76
N ILE A 37 15.70 -14.75 7.11
CA ILE A 37 17.03 -14.83 6.47
C ILE A 37 18.13 -14.98 7.52
N SER A 38 18.11 -14.18 8.59
CA SER A 38 19.11 -14.26 9.67
C SER A 38 19.11 -15.62 10.35
N TYR A 39 17.92 -16.18 10.58
CA TYR A 39 17.78 -17.49 11.18
C TYR A 39 18.27 -18.61 10.26
N ARG A 40 17.94 -18.58 8.96
CA ARG A 40 18.51 -19.52 7.97
C ARG A 40 20.02 -19.43 7.91
N PHE A 41 20.57 -18.23 7.95
CA PHE A 41 22.02 -18.00 7.95
C PHE A 41 22.69 -18.55 9.22
N TYR A 42 22.10 -18.30 10.39
CA TYR A 42 22.59 -18.83 11.67
C TYR A 42 22.56 -20.36 11.71
N ARG A 43 21.49 -20.99 11.18
CA ARG A 43 21.38 -22.45 11.06
C ARG A 43 22.31 -23.04 10.00
N PHE A 44 22.55 -22.36 8.88
CA PHE A 44 23.54 -22.82 7.91
C PHE A 44 24.95 -22.80 8.51
N SER A 45 25.26 -21.79 9.31
CA SER A 45 26.54 -21.66 10.01
C SER A 45 26.69 -22.62 11.19
N SER A 46 25.59 -23.00 11.84
CA SER A 46 25.57 -23.93 12.97
C SER A 46 24.90 -25.23 12.53
N ARG A 47 25.69 -26.27 12.21
CA ARG A 47 25.24 -27.66 11.91
C ARG A 47 24.46 -28.35 13.05
N SER A 48 23.82 -27.58 13.92
CA SER A 48 23.10 -28.03 15.10
C SER A 48 21.63 -28.14 14.75
N THR A 49 21.23 -29.39 14.51
CA THR A 49 19.86 -29.85 14.31
C THR A 49 19.10 -29.73 15.62
N ASP A 50 18.69 -28.52 16.01
CA ASP A 50 17.80 -28.38 17.17
C ASP A 50 16.33 -28.47 16.76
N ALA A 51 15.69 -29.43 17.42
CA ALA A 51 14.37 -30.01 17.20
C ALA A 51 13.22 -29.04 17.48
N ILE A 52 12.96 -28.14 16.55
CA ILE A 52 11.66 -27.49 16.45
C ILE A 52 10.93 -28.16 15.30
N ASN A 53 9.83 -28.84 15.63
CA ASN A 53 9.07 -29.74 14.76
C ASN A 53 8.93 -29.15 13.35
N GLU A 54 9.37 -29.92 12.35
CA GLU A 54 9.36 -29.53 10.94
C GLU A 54 7.97 -29.12 10.46
N ASP A 55 6.93 -29.72 11.04
CA ASP A 55 5.51 -29.40 10.80
C ASP A 55 5.12 -27.99 11.27
N PHE A 56 5.65 -27.54 12.40
CA PHE A 56 5.41 -26.18 12.91
C PHE A 56 6.06 -25.13 11.99
N TYR A 57 7.23 -25.46 11.43
CA TYR A 57 7.89 -24.63 10.43
C TYR A 57 7.14 -24.58 9.12
N ASN A 58 6.72 -25.73 8.60
CA ASN A 58 5.94 -25.77 7.36
C ASN A 58 4.64 -24.98 7.52
N TRP A 59 3.99 -25.08 8.68
CA TRP A 59 2.81 -24.29 9.00
C TRP A 59 3.11 -22.78 9.06
N ILE A 60 4.18 -22.35 9.74
CA ILE A 60 4.59 -20.95 9.79
C ILE A 60 4.98 -20.44 8.40
N ASP A 61 5.84 -21.14 7.66
CA ASP A 61 6.30 -20.73 6.34
C ASP A 61 5.11 -20.57 5.40
N TRP A 62 4.17 -21.51 5.33
CA TRP A 62 3.01 -21.37 4.46
C TRP A 62 2.12 -20.18 4.83
N ASN A 63 1.83 -20.00 6.12
CA ASN A 63 0.99 -18.90 6.58
C ASN A 63 1.70 -17.55 6.42
N VAL A 64 3.00 -17.48 6.69
CA VAL A 64 3.81 -16.28 6.55
C VAL A 64 3.99 -15.93 5.08
N PHE A 65 4.24 -16.89 4.19
CA PHE A 65 4.30 -16.65 2.74
C PHE A 65 2.95 -16.21 2.20
N GLY A 66 1.85 -16.88 2.56
CA GLY A 66 0.50 -16.53 2.11
C GLY A 66 0.10 -15.12 2.56
N THR A 67 0.29 -14.82 3.85
CA THR A 67 0.03 -13.48 4.39
C THR A 67 0.99 -12.44 3.80
N ALA A 68 2.27 -12.75 3.61
CA ALA A 68 3.24 -11.83 3.01
C ALA A 68 2.96 -11.53 1.54
N ILE A 69 2.45 -12.47 0.75
CA ILE A 69 2.01 -12.23 -0.63
C ILE A 69 0.79 -11.32 -0.63
N PHE A 70 -0.21 -11.61 0.20
CA PHE A 70 -1.43 -10.80 0.30
C PHE A 70 -1.12 -9.37 0.77
N TRP A 71 -0.27 -9.25 1.79
CA TRP A 71 0.24 -7.97 2.28
C TRP A 71 1.13 -7.29 1.26
N GLY A 72 1.94 -8.02 0.49
CA GLY A 72 2.78 -7.49 -0.57
C GLY A 72 1.97 -6.89 -1.71
N ILE A 73 0.86 -7.52 -2.10
CA ILE A 73 -0.09 -6.96 -3.08
C ILE A 73 -0.73 -5.69 -2.53
N GLY A 74 -1.20 -5.71 -1.28
CA GLY A 74 -1.73 -4.51 -0.61
C GLY A 74 -0.70 -3.38 -0.54
N LEU A 75 0.55 -3.70 -0.23
CA LEU A 75 1.66 -2.76 -0.18
C LEU A 75 1.98 -2.20 -1.57
N ALA A 76 1.96 -3.01 -2.62
CA ALA A 76 2.18 -2.58 -4.01
C ALA A 76 1.07 -1.63 -4.48
N ILE A 77 -0.19 -1.96 -4.22
CA ILE A 77 -1.33 -1.10 -4.56
C ILE A 77 -1.25 0.22 -3.77
N HIS A 78 -0.95 0.15 -2.48
CA HIS A 78 -0.84 1.33 -1.63
C HIS A 78 0.38 2.19 -1.99
N ALA A 79 1.48 1.58 -2.41
CA ALA A 79 2.64 2.29 -2.97
C ALA A 79 2.25 3.00 -4.27
N LEU A 80 1.55 2.34 -5.20
CA LEU A 80 1.06 2.97 -6.43
C LEU A 80 0.16 4.18 -6.12
N TYR A 81 -0.71 4.06 -5.11
CA TYR A 81 -1.60 5.13 -4.67
C TYR A 81 -0.85 6.31 -4.01
N VAL A 82 -0.03 6.02 -3.00
CA VAL A 82 0.70 7.02 -2.20
C VAL A 82 1.77 7.72 -3.01
N TYR A 83 2.53 6.97 -3.81
CA TYR A 83 3.58 7.56 -4.62
C TYR A 83 3.02 8.38 -5.78
N GLN A 84 1.67 8.37 -5.98
CA GLN A 84 0.99 8.91 -7.15
C GLN A 84 1.92 8.79 -8.35
N PHE A 85 2.39 7.55 -8.57
CA PHE A 85 3.48 7.29 -9.51
C PHE A 85 3.10 8.07 -10.76
N LYS A 86 3.99 8.95 -11.25
CA LYS A 86 3.74 10.01 -12.25
C LYS A 86 3.22 9.49 -13.61
N PHE A 87 2.41 8.44 -13.65
CA PHE A 87 1.41 8.19 -14.66
C PHE A 87 0.49 9.41 -14.74
N GLY A 88 0.93 10.41 -15.50
CA GLY A 88 0.08 11.50 -15.97
C GLY A 88 -1.20 10.98 -16.64
N PHE A 89 -1.23 9.71 -17.04
CA PHE A 89 -2.41 9.00 -17.51
C PHE A 89 -3.57 8.95 -16.50
N ILE A 90 -3.32 8.63 -15.22
CA ILE A 90 -4.38 8.56 -14.19
C ILE A 90 -4.93 9.95 -13.90
N LYS A 91 -4.05 10.95 -13.77
CA LYS A 91 -4.46 12.33 -13.53
C LYS A 91 -5.24 12.92 -14.71
N LYS A 92 -4.84 12.57 -15.94
CA LYS A 92 -5.55 12.96 -17.17
C LYS A 92 -6.90 12.24 -17.29
N TRP A 93 -6.98 10.97 -16.89
CA TRP A 93 -8.23 10.21 -16.84
C TRP A 93 -9.21 10.76 -15.79
N GLU A 94 -8.73 11.10 -14.58
CA GLU A 94 -9.53 11.78 -13.54
C GLU A 94 -10.07 13.12 -14.05
N GLN A 95 -9.21 13.92 -14.70
CA GLN A 95 -9.60 15.22 -15.23
C GLN A 95 -10.64 15.09 -16.35
N GLN A 96 -10.49 14.12 -17.24
CA GLN A 96 -11.49 13.82 -18.29
C GLN A 96 -12.82 13.35 -17.70
N LYS A 97 -12.80 12.52 -16.64
CA LYS A 97 -14.02 12.08 -15.97
C LYS A 97 -14.71 13.23 -15.25
N MET A 98 -13.96 14.13 -14.61
CA MET A 98 -14.50 15.33 -13.99
C MET A 98 -15.20 16.24 -15.01
N GLU A 99 -14.58 16.45 -16.19
CA GLU A 99 -15.19 17.19 -17.30
C GLU A 99 -16.47 16.53 -17.81
N GLN A 100 -16.49 15.19 -17.93
CA GLN A 100 -17.70 14.45 -18.32
C GLN A 100 -18.83 14.64 -17.32
N PHE A 101 -18.56 14.52 -16.01
CA PHE A 101 -19.58 14.72 -14.97
C PHE A 101 -20.11 16.15 -14.93
N MET A 102 -19.24 17.17 -15.05
CA MET A 102 -19.69 18.57 -15.10
C MET A 102 -20.58 18.85 -16.31
N ASN A 103 -20.22 18.30 -17.47
CA ASN A 103 -21.00 18.50 -18.70
C ASN A 103 -22.36 17.76 -18.63
N GLU A 104 -22.41 16.59 -18.01
CA GLU A 104 -23.68 15.86 -17.79
C GLU A 104 -24.63 16.60 -16.82
N GLU A 105 -24.12 17.31 -15.81
CA GLU A 105 -24.93 18.12 -14.88
C GLU A 105 -25.46 19.41 -15.54
N ASP A 106 -24.65 20.11 -16.34
CA ASP A 106 -25.08 21.30 -17.08
C ASP A 106 -26.11 20.95 -18.18
N THR A 107 -25.93 19.81 -18.83
CA THR A 107 -26.87 19.33 -19.86
C THR A 107 -28.21 18.93 -19.24
N LYS A 108 -28.23 18.28 -18.07
CA LYS A 108 -29.48 17.96 -17.34
C LYS A 108 -30.22 19.18 -16.81
N THR A 109 -29.51 20.26 -16.51
CA THR A 109 -30.11 21.52 -16.01
C THR A 109 -30.72 22.34 -17.14
N THR A 110 -30.17 22.25 -18.35
CA THR A 110 -30.64 22.99 -19.54
C THR A 110 -31.88 22.37 -20.18
N ILE A 111 -32.07 21.04 -20.09
CA ILE A 111 -33.22 20.32 -20.72
C ILE A 111 -34.49 20.35 -19.84
N LYS A 112 -34.46 21.08 -18.72
CA LYS A 112 -35.57 21.12 -17.73
C LYS A 112 -36.38 22.43 -17.74
N PHE A 113 -36.26 23.23 -18.80
CA PHE A 113 -37.07 24.42 -19.08
C PHE A 113 -37.89 24.22 -20.36
#